data_AF-A0A4V1S9A4-F1
#
_entry.id   AF-A0A4V1S9A4-F1
#
_cell.length_a   1.000
_cell.length_b   1.000
_cell.length_c   1.000
_cell.angle_alpha   90.00
_cell.angle_beta   90.00
_cell.angle_gamma   90.00
#
_symmetry.space_group_name_H-M   'P 1'
#
loop_
_entity.id
_entity.type
_entity.pdbx_description
1 polymer ?
#
loop_
_entity_poly.entity_id
_entity_poly.type
_entity_poly.pdbx_seq_one_letter_code
_entity_poly.pdbx_strand_id
1 'polypeptide(L)'
;MTKLPALLMLLMLSPPAVAQGEFVPKPGAFAPADAGHYHAGELVSTDHVNRRGGLRLDGDGNEARYQAAPPHFFSILPYATIRYQGATADLVHIPLGTHLHGTFVLPPEGDTSVPAPRKEEEKWVPPHNHVLLLEDDVSFYQRRGQAWKVESVDAGKNILTATLSGPDLPGGLEGTKTFSIDASTR
;
A
#
# COMPACT_ATOMS: atom_id res chain seq x y z
N MET A 1 -38.15 8.21 36.54
CA MET A 1 -37.91 8.26 35.07
C MET A 1 -36.59 8.97 34.84
N THR A 2 -35.51 8.20 34.78
CA THR A 2 -34.13 8.69 34.77
C THR A 2 -33.65 8.70 33.31
N LYS A 3 -33.36 9.87 32.75
CA LYS A 3 -32.88 10.01 31.37
C LYS A 3 -31.39 9.67 31.30
N LEU A 4 -31.05 8.65 30.50
CA LEU A 4 -29.69 8.25 30.15
C LEU A 4 -29.11 9.28 29.15
N PRO A 5 -27.90 9.83 29.32
CA PRO A 5 -27.31 10.71 28.32
C PRO A 5 -26.77 9.88 27.15
N ALA A 6 -27.19 10.21 25.94
CA ALA A 6 -26.68 9.63 24.71
C ALA A 6 -25.22 10.06 24.51
N LEU A 7 -24.30 9.10 24.57
CA LEU A 7 -22.90 9.29 24.22
C LEU A 7 -22.77 9.30 22.70
N LEU A 8 -22.59 10.49 22.12
CA LEU A 8 -22.38 10.68 20.69
C LEU A 8 -20.95 10.23 20.34
N MET A 9 -20.81 9.01 19.81
CA MET A 9 -19.56 8.49 19.30
C MET A 9 -19.29 9.12 17.92
N LEU A 10 -18.37 10.08 17.88
CA LEU A 10 -17.98 10.77 16.65
C LEU A 10 -17.06 9.86 15.82
N LEU A 11 -17.62 9.16 14.85
CA LEU A 11 -16.87 8.45 13.81
C LEU A 11 -16.18 9.49 12.91
N MET A 12 -14.87 9.65 13.08
CA MET A 12 -14.02 10.44 12.17
C MET A 12 -13.90 9.69 10.84
N LEU A 13 -14.88 9.88 9.96
CA LEU A 13 -14.80 9.42 8.58
C LEU A 13 -13.76 10.30 7.86
N SER A 14 -12.52 9.82 7.77
CA SER A 14 -11.50 10.48 6.94
C SER A 14 -11.94 10.39 5.48
N PRO A 15 -12.04 11.51 4.74
CA PRO A 15 -12.37 11.45 3.33
C PRO A 15 -11.28 10.67 2.57
N PRO A 16 -11.64 9.98 1.47
CA PRO A 16 -10.63 9.35 0.62
C PRO A 16 -9.69 10.44 0.09
N ALA A 17 -8.39 10.27 0.33
CA ALA A 17 -7.36 11.13 -0.21
C ALA A 17 -7.39 11.04 -1.75
N VAL A 18 -7.91 12.07 -2.40
CA VAL A 18 -7.70 12.32 -3.82
C VAL A 18 -6.36 13.02 -3.93
N ALA A 19 -5.41 12.43 -4.64
CA ALA A 19 -4.05 12.94 -4.79
C ALA A 19 -4.06 14.40 -5.29
N GLN A 20 -3.58 15.34 -4.47
CA GLN A 20 -3.39 16.73 -4.88
C GLN A 20 -2.06 16.91 -5.63
N GLY A 21 -2.05 16.59 -6.92
CA GLY A 21 -0.94 16.94 -7.83
C GLY A 21 0.46 16.44 -7.41
N GLU A 22 1.46 16.85 -8.18
CA GLU A 22 2.87 16.57 -7.89
C GLU A 22 3.29 17.30 -6.59
N PHE A 23 3.75 16.56 -5.59
CA PHE A 23 4.21 17.13 -4.30
C PHE A 23 5.70 16.87 -4.09
N VAL A 24 6.46 17.95 -3.85
CA VAL A 24 7.88 17.92 -3.50
C VAL A 24 8.03 18.21 -1.99
N PRO A 25 8.53 17.25 -1.18
CA PRO A 25 8.75 17.46 0.24
C PRO A 25 9.77 18.57 0.53
N LYS A 26 9.52 19.32 1.60
CA LYS A 26 10.45 20.35 2.10
C LYS A 26 11.08 19.92 3.41
N PRO A 27 12.38 20.15 3.62
CA PRO A 27 13.02 19.89 4.91
C PRO A 27 12.29 20.59 6.07
N GLY A 28 12.05 19.85 7.15
CA GLY A 28 11.40 20.37 8.36
C GLY A 28 9.88 20.57 8.25
N ALA A 29 9.25 20.18 7.13
CA ALA A 29 7.80 20.23 6.97
C ALA A 29 7.22 18.83 6.70
N PHE A 30 6.09 18.53 7.32
CA PHE A 30 5.33 17.33 7.01
C PHE A 30 4.57 17.51 5.69
N ALA A 31 4.53 16.45 4.89
CA ALA A 31 3.64 16.41 3.75
C ALA A 31 2.17 16.41 4.20
N PRO A 32 1.24 16.98 3.40
CA PRO A 32 -0.19 16.78 3.58
C PRO A 32 -0.56 15.30 3.64
N ALA A 33 -1.62 14.95 4.38
CA ALA A 33 -2.05 13.56 4.54
C ALA A 33 -2.56 12.91 3.24
N ASP A 34 -3.00 13.73 2.29
CA ASP A 34 -3.46 13.37 0.96
C ASP A 34 -2.41 13.61 -0.13
N ALA A 35 -1.18 13.96 0.26
CA ALA A 35 -0.07 14.06 -0.68
C ALA A 35 0.37 12.67 -1.14
N GLY A 36 0.65 12.57 -2.43
CA GLY A 36 1.32 11.42 -3.00
C GLY A 36 0.43 10.50 -3.85
N HIS A 37 1.13 9.61 -4.53
CA HIS A 37 0.64 8.72 -5.55
C HIS A 37 0.67 7.29 -5.02
N TYR A 38 -0.43 6.58 -5.26
CA TYR A 38 -0.56 5.19 -4.85
C TYR A 38 0.18 4.28 -5.83
N HIS A 39 1.09 3.47 -5.30
CA HIS A 39 1.73 2.37 -6.03
C HIS A 39 1.78 1.14 -5.12
N ALA A 40 1.63 -0.04 -5.71
CA ALA A 40 1.72 -1.31 -5.00
C ALA A 40 2.59 -2.30 -5.78
N GLY A 41 3.11 -3.29 -5.06
CA GLY A 41 3.94 -4.34 -5.65
C GLY A 41 4.72 -5.15 -4.64
N GLU A 42 5.50 -6.10 -5.15
CA GLU A 42 6.33 -7.00 -4.36
C GLU A 42 7.64 -6.33 -3.92
N LEU A 43 7.99 -6.43 -2.64
CA LEU A 43 9.30 -5.98 -2.15
C LEU A 43 10.43 -6.90 -2.62
N VAL A 44 11.28 -6.41 -3.51
CA VAL A 44 12.35 -7.21 -4.14
C VAL A 44 13.76 -6.85 -3.69
N SER A 45 13.93 -5.73 -2.98
CA SER A 45 15.23 -5.34 -2.42
C SER A 45 15.06 -4.44 -1.19
N THR A 46 16.01 -4.55 -0.25
CA THR A 46 16.04 -3.71 0.95
C THR A 46 17.47 -3.25 1.26
N ASP A 47 17.59 -1.98 1.60
CA ASP A 47 18.71 -1.36 2.28
C ASP A 47 18.12 -0.62 3.50
N HIS A 48 17.86 -1.40 4.55
CA HIS A 48 17.22 -0.89 5.75
C HIS A 48 18.09 0.15 6.50
N VAL A 49 19.41 0.12 6.30
CA VAL A 49 20.34 1.07 6.93
C VAL A 49 20.12 2.46 6.36
N ASN A 50 20.01 2.58 5.03
CA ASN A 50 19.73 3.86 4.37
C ASN A 50 18.23 4.12 4.18
N ARG A 51 17.37 3.26 4.75
CA ARG A 51 15.90 3.29 4.60
C ARG A 51 15.46 3.34 3.13
N ARG A 52 16.04 2.49 2.30
CA ARG A 52 15.74 2.35 0.87
C ARG A 52 15.27 0.95 0.55
N GLY A 53 14.45 0.82 -0.48
CA GLY A 53 14.04 -0.47 -0.99
C GLY A 53 13.68 -0.40 -2.47
N GLY A 54 13.16 -1.50 -3.00
CA GLY A 54 12.65 -1.54 -4.36
C GLY A 54 11.42 -2.42 -4.46
N LEU A 55 10.40 -1.91 -5.13
CA LEU A 55 9.19 -2.65 -5.46
C LEU A 55 9.24 -3.13 -6.90
N ARG A 56 8.91 -4.39 -7.12
CA ARG A 56 8.40 -4.81 -8.43
C ARG A 56 6.92 -4.44 -8.45
N LEU A 57 6.62 -3.35 -9.15
CA LEU A 57 5.27 -2.81 -9.22
C LEU A 57 4.30 -3.83 -9.83
N ASP A 58 3.05 -3.77 -9.36
CA ASP A 58 1.97 -4.60 -9.88
C ASP A 58 1.85 -4.47 -11.40
N GLY A 59 1.58 -5.62 -12.02
CA GLY A 59 1.37 -5.71 -13.45
C GLY A 59 0.13 -4.92 -13.87
N ASP A 60 0.24 -4.25 -15.01
CA ASP A 60 -0.86 -3.56 -15.71
C ASP A 60 -1.43 -4.39 -16.87
N GLY A 61 -1.12 -5.71 -16.88
CA GLY A 61 -1.44 -6.61 -17.99
C GLY A 61 -0.49 -6.52 -19.18
N ASN A 62 0.54 -5.67 -19.13
CA ASN A 62 1.57 -5.59 -20.17
C ASN A 62 2.71 -6.58 -19.88
N GLU A 63 2.79 -7.67 -20.65
CA GLU A 63 3.85 -8.69 -20.50
C GLU A 63 5.27 -8.11 -20.61
N ALA A 64 5.46 -7.07 -21.42
CA ALA A 64 6.76 -6.43 -21.57
C ALA A 64 7.21 -5.74 -20.29
N ARG A 65 6.28 -5.26 -19.45
CA ARG A 65 6.60 -4.67 -18.15
C ARG A 65 7.15 -5.72 -17.20
N TYR A 66 6.51 -6.89 -17.13
CA TYR A 66 6.93 -7.97 -16.22
C TYR A 66 8.38 -8.42 -16.49
N GLN A 67 8.78 -8.49 -17.77
CA GLN A 67 10.10 -8.97 -18.16
C GLN A 67 11.18 -7.88 -18.19
N ALA A 68 10.81 -6.63 -18.48
CA ALA A 68 11.77 -5.56 -18.80
C ALA A 68 11.72 -4.36 -17.86
N ALA A 69 10.72 -4.22 -17.00
CA ALA A 69 10.67 -3.10 -16.07
C ALA A 69 11.69 -3.30 -14.94
N PRO A 70 12.58 -2.33 -14.70
CA PRO A 70 13.40 -2.35 -13.50
C PRO A 70 12.51 -2.16 -12.25
N PRO A 71 12.99 -2.59 -11.08
CA PRO A 71 12.31 -2.28 -9.82
C PRO A 71 12.13 -0.78 -9.65
N HIS A 72 10.98 -0.38 -9.10
CA HIS A 72 10.73 0.96 -8.61
C HIS A 72 11.44 1.13 -7.26
N PHE A 73 12.65 1.65 -7.31
CA PHE A 73 13.42 1.98 -6.11
C PHE A 73 12.80 3.15 -5.38
N PHE A 74 12.88 3.12 -4.04
CA PHE A 74 12.33 4.14 -3.19
C PHE A 74 13.23 4.45 -1.98
N SER A 75 13.06 5.65 -1.45
CA SER A 75 13.64 6.14 -0.19
C SER A 75 12.50 6.47 0.77
N ILE A 76 12.68 6.20 2.05
CA ILE A 76 11.64 6.44 3.06
C ILE A 76 11.89 7.77 3.74
N LEU A 77 10.91 8.67 3.68
CA LEU A 77 11.01 9.96 4.37
C LEU A 77 11.19 9.75 5.89
N PRO A 78 11.91 10.64 6.60
CA PRO A 78 12.18 10.46 8.03
C PRO A 78 10.93 10.31 8.90
N TYR A 79 9.82 10.90 8.48
CA TYR A 79 8.53 10.86 9.17
C TYR A 79 7.51 9.90 8.52
N ALA A 80 7.93 9.12 7.53
CA ALA A 80 7.05 8.16 6.89
C ALA A 80 6.67 7.05 7.88
N THR A 81 5.45 6.55 7.72
CA THR A 81 4.96 5.44 8.53
C THR A 81 5.08 4.14 7.75
N ILE A 82 5.59 3.10 8.39
CA ILE A 82 5.61 1.74 7.86
C ILE A 82 4.76 0.86 8.76
N ARG A 83 3.90 0.02 8.17
CA ARG A 83 3.08 -0.94 8.90
C ARG A 83 3.21 -2.33 8.32
N TYR A 84 3.32 -3.31 9.21
CA TYR A 84 3.42 -4.72 8.88
C TYR A 84 2.59 -5.51 9.89
N GLN A 85 1.74 -6.41 9.42
CA GLN A 85 0.86 -7.24 10.27
C GLN A 85 0.00 -6.41 11.24
N GLY A 86 -0.50 -5.25 10.78
CA GLY A 86 -1.36 -4.36 11.54
C GLY A 86 -0.65 -3.44 12.55
N ALA A 87 0.66 -3.60 12.74
CA ALA A 87 1.46 -2.81 13.69
C ALA A 87 2.45 -1.90 12.97
N THR A 88 2.93 -0.86 13.67
CA THR A 88 4.05 -0.04 13.18
C THR A 88 5.31 -0.90 13.07
N ALA A 89 6.05 -0.73 11.99
CA ALA A 89 7.25 -1.50 11.67
C ALA A 89 8.36 -0.59 11.13
N ASP A 90 9.50 -1.23 10.83
CA ASP A 90 10.62 -0.64 10.11
C ASP A 90 10.93 -1.55 8.92
N LEU A 91 11.63 -1.04 7.91
CA LEU A 91 11.89 -1.79 6.68
C LEU A 91 12.62 -3.12 6.91
N VAL A 92 13.48 -3.19 7.94
CA VAL A 92 14.19 -4.43 8.32
C VAL A 92 13.25 -5.55 8.77
N HIS A 93 12.05 -5.21 9.24
CA HIS A 93 11.06 -6.18 9.71
C HIS A 93 10.22 -6.78 8.57
N ILE A 94 10.31 -6.23 7.36
CA ILE A 94 9.49 -6.66 6.22
C ILE A 94 10.29 -7.69 5.40
N PRO A 95 9.81 -8.94 5.28
CA PRO A 95 10.45 -9.93 4.43
C PRO A 95 10.43 -9.53 2.95
N LEU A 96 11.48 -9.88 2.21
CA LEU A 96 11.43 -9.85 0.75
C LEU A 96 10.30 -10.76 0.24
N GLY A 97 9.69 -10.37 -0.87
CA GLY A 97 8.50 -11.02 -1.42
C GLY A 97 7.18 -10.54 -0.79
N THR A 98 7.22 -9.72 0.26
CA THR A 98 5.99 -9.12 0.82
C THR A 98 5.37 -8.17 -0.19
N HIS A 99 4.07 -8.32 -0.44
CA HIS A 99 3.31 -7.35 -1.21
C HIS A 99 3.04 -6.11 -0.36
N LEU A 100 3.38 -4.94 -0.88
CA LEU A 100 3.31 -3.67 -0.19
C LEU A 100 2.50 -2.65 -0.99
N HIS A 101 1.70 -1.89 -0.27
CA HIS A 101 0.96 -0.73 -0.72
C HIS A 101 1.65 0.52 -0.21
N GLY A 102 2.01 1.45 -1.11
CA GLY A 102 2.69 2.67 -0.75
C GLY A 102 2.02 3.94 -1.27
N THR A 103 2.22 5.02 -0.51
CA THR A 103 1.93 6.40 -0.92
C THR A 103 3.25 7.11 -1.14
N PHE A 104 3.51 7.53 -2.37
CA PHE A 104 4.79 8.05 -2.82
C PHE A 104 4.71 9.50 -3.28
N VAL A 105 5.73 10.29 -2.97
CA VAL A 105 5.90 11.67 -3.41
C VAL A 105 7.18 11.81 -4.23
N LEU A 106 7.36 12.97 -4.86
CA LEU A 106 8.61 13.29 -5.53
C LEU A 106 9.77 13.35 -4.53
N PRO A 107 11.02 13.17 -4.99
CA PRO A 107 12.18 13.39 -4.14
C PRO A 107 12.23 14.84 -3.62
N PRO A 108 12.69 15.06 -2.37
CA PRO A 108 13.04 16.40 -1.90
C PRO A 108 14.06 17.07 -2.84
N GLU A 109 14.03 18.40 -2.90
CA GLU A 109 14.97 19.15 -3.74
C GLU A 109 16.43 18.81 -3.40
N GLY A 110 17.20 18.41 -4.42
CA GLY A 110 18.61 18.02 -4.28
C GLY A 110 18.85 16.61 -3.73
N ASP A 111 17.80 15.86 -3.40
CA ASP A 111 17.94 14.47 -2.96
C ASP A 111 18.27 13.56 -4.15
N THR A 112 19.40 12.86 -4.04
CA THR A 112 19.92 11.90 -5.05
C THR A 112 20.02 10.49 -4.50
N SER A 113 19.37 10.22 -3.36
CA SER A 113 19.39 8.91 -2.68
C SER A 113 18.83 7.78 -3.54
N VAL A 114 17.86 8.11 -4.40
CA VAL A 114 17.31 7.22 -5.42
C VAL A 114 17.45 7.93 -6.77
N PRO A 115 18.13 7.31 -7.74
CA PRO A 115 18.24 7.90 -9.07
C PRO A 115 16.86 8.05 -9.71
N ALA A 116 16.64 9.15 -10.41
CA ALA A 116 15.48 9.28 -11.27
C ALA A 116 15.52 8.18 -12.35
N PRO A 117 14.36 7.67 -12.79
CA PRO A 117 14.30 6.69 -13.87
C PRO A 117 14.95 7.29 -15.13
N ARG A 118 15.65 6.44 -15.90
CA ARG A 118 16.15 6.85 -17.21
C ARG A 118 14.97 7.07 -18.16
N LYS A 119 15.20 7.84 -19.22
CA LYS A 119 14.15 8.17 -20.20
C LYS A 119 13.44 6.92 -20.77
N GLU A 120 14.18 5.84 -20.98
CA GLU A 120 13.64 4.56 -21.44
C GLU A 120 12.82 3.78 -20.38
N GLU A 121 13.00 4.10 -19.10
CA GLU A 121 12.35 3.47 -17.94
C GLU A 121 11.13 4.25 -17.44
N GLU A 122 11.01 5.56 -17.75
CA GLU A 122 9.90 6.44 -17.33
C GLU A 122 8.51 5.89 -17.65
N LYS A 123 8.39 5.07 -18.71
CA LYS A 123 7.15 4.38 -19.06
C LYS A 123 6.70 3.30 -18.07
N TRP A 124 7.62 2.80 -17.25
CA TRP A 124 7.39 1.69 -16.31
C TRP A 124 7.59 2.07 -14.86
N VAL A 125 8.51 3.00 -14.60
CA VAL A 125 8.93 3.40 -13.26
C VAL A 125 8.46 4.84 -13.02
N PRO A 126 7.49 5.04 -12.10
CA PRO A 126 7.05 6.37 -11.71
C PRO A 126 8.20 7.20 -11.11
N PRO A 127 8.17 8.54 -11.29
CA PRO A 127 9.17 9.43 -10.67
C PRO A 127 8.96 9.61 -9.16
N HIS A 128 7.78 9.28 -8.64
CA HIS A 128 7.42 9.36 -7.23
C HIS A 128 8.10 8.24 -6.44
N ASN A 129 9.28 8.49 -5.90
CA ASN A 129 10.12 7.47 -5.28
C ASN A 129 10.38 7.70 -3.77
N HIS A 130 9.70 8.68 -3.15
CA HIS A 130 9.83 8.92 -1.71
C HIS A 130 8.58 8.50 -0.96
N VAL A 131 8.71 7.58 -0.01
CA VAL A 131 7.58 6.99 0.71
C VAL A 131 7.11 7.94 1.81
N LEU A 132 5.78 8.14 1.89
CA LEU A 132 5.07 8.71 3.03
C LEU A 132 4.43 7.63 3.92
N LEU A 133 3.90 6.59 3.28
CA LEU A 133 3.23 5.47 3.94
C LEU A 133 3.55 4.19 3.17
N LEU A 134 3.88 3.11 3.88
CA LEU A 134 4.10 1.78 3.30
C LEU A 134 3.46 0.73 4.20
N GLU A 135 2.59 -0.11 3.63
CA GLU A 135 1.77 -1.06 4.38
C GLU A 135 1.74 -2.41 3.67
N ASP A 136 1.78 -3.52 4.40
CA ASP A 136 1.38 -4.82 3.84
C ASP A 136 -0.14 -4.89 3.64
N ASP A 137 -0.61 -5.90 2.90
CA ASP A 137 -2.03 -6.13 2.61
C ASP A 137 -2.88 -6.06 3.89
N VAL A 138 -2.45 -6.76 4.94
CA VAL A 138 -3.18 -6.80 6.22
C VAL A 138 -3.34 -5.40 6.81
N SER A 139 -2.24 -4.64 6.92
CA SER A 139 -2.28 -3.29 7.48
C SER A 139 -3.09 -2.32 6.61
N PHE A 140 -2.94 -2.42 5.29
CA PHE A 140 -3.58 -1.55 4.30
C PHE A 140 -5.11 -1.70 4.34
N TYR A 141 -5.62 -2.93 4.21
CA TYR A 141 -7.07 -3.17 4.25
C TYR A 141 -7.65 -2.90 5.63
N GLN A 142 -6.94 -3.27 6.71
CA GLN A 142 -7.38 -2.97 8.07
C GLN A 142 -7.54 -1.46 8.30
N ARG A 143 -6.58 -0.63 7.86
CA ARG A 143 -6.66 0.84 8.01
C ARG A 143 -7.85 1.43 7.27
N ARG A 144 -8.19 0.84 6.12
CA ARG A 144 -9.32 1.23 5.28
C ARG A 144 -10.66 0.68 5.77
N GLY A 145 -10.66 -0.09 6.87
CA GLY A 145 -11.85 -0.74 7.39
C GLY A 145 -12.42 -1.82 6.46
N GLN A 146 -11.59 -2.36 5.56
CA GLN A 146 -11.96 -3.40 4.61
C GLN A 146 -11.51 -4.77 5.12
N ALA A 147 -12.39 -5.75 5.04
CA ALA A 147 -12.11 -7.14 5.38
C ALA A 147 -12.95 -8.08 4.50
N TRP A 148 -12.58 -9.35 4.44
CA TRP A 148 -13.42 -10.40 3.86
C TRP A 148 -14.34 -11.00 4.92
N LYS A 149 -15.65 -11.02 4.66
CA LYS A 149 -16.61 -11.82 5.41
C LYS A 149 -16.85 -13.13 4.66
N VAL A 150 -16.53 -14.24 5.30
CA VAL A 150 -16.80 -15.58 4.76
C VAL A 150 -18.31 -15.80 4.71
N GLU A 151 -18.84 -16.05 3.51
CA GLU A 151 -20.27 -16.35 3.29
C GLU A 151 -20.51 -17.86 3.26
N SER A 152 -19.64 -18.62 2.59
CA SER A 152 -19.75 -20.08 2.54
C SER A 152 -18.42 -20.76 2.30
N VAL A 153 -18.32 -22.01 2.77
CA VAL A 153 -17.22 -22.92 2.49
C VAL A 153 -17.81 -24.23 1.96
N ASP A 154 -17.52 -24.57 0.71
CA ASP A 154 -17.83 -25.87 0.11
C ASP A 154 -16.56 -26.72 0.11
N ALA A 155 -16.37 -27.49 1.19
CA ALA A 155 -15.22 -28.37 1.34
C ALA A 155 -15.21 -29.52 0.31
N GLY A 156 -16.37 -29.90 -0.23
CA GLY A 156 -16.45 -30.95 -1.27
C GLY A 156 -15.92 -30.47 -2.63
N LYS A 157 -16.02 -29.16 -2.89
CA LYS A 157 -15.50 -28.51 -4.11
C LYS A 157 -14.24 -27.71 -3.89
N ASN A 158 -13.73 -27.65 -2.65
CA ASN A 158 -12.58 -26.83 -2.29
C ASN A 158 -12.78 -25.35 -2.64
N ILE A 159 -13.95 -24.81 -2.31
CA ILE A 159 -14.33 -23.42 -2.63
C ILE A 159 -14.69 -22.65 -1.37
N LEU A 160 -14.14 -21.43 -1.25
CA LEU A 160 -14.53 -20.41 -0.27
C LEU A 160 -15.20 -19.25 -1.01
N THR A 161 -16.41 -18.87 -0.60
CA THR A 161 -17.04 -17.62 -1.05
C THR A 161 -16.94 -16.59 0.06
N ALA A 162 -16.38 -15.42 -0.24
CA ALA A 162 -16.35 -14.30 0.69
C ALA A 162 -16.84 -13.01 0.03
N THR A 163 -17.43 -12.13 0.83
CA THR A 163 -17.91 -10.82 0.39
C THR A 163 -17.19 -9.73 1.17
N LEU A 164 -16.95 -8.59 0.51
CA LEU A 164 -16.44 -7.39 1.15
C LEU A 164 -17.26 -7.05 2.39
N SER A 165 -16.56 -6.85 3.50
CA SER A 165 -17.06 -6.24 4.72
C SER A 165 -16.33 -4.93 4.92
N GLY A 166 -17.08 -3.82 4.97
CA GLY A 166 -16.50 -2.48 5.05
C GLY A 166 -16.89 -1.59 3.86
N PRO A 167 -16.28 -0.41 3.73
CA PRO A 167 -16.54 0.49 2.62
C PRO A 167 -15.96 -0.08 1.32
N ASP A 168 -16.66 0.18 0.22
CA ASP A 168 -16.13 -0.02 -1.12
C ASP A 168 -15.26 1.19 -1.49
N LEU A 169 -13.96 0.96 -1.66
CA LEU A 169 -12.96 2.01 -1.84
C LEU A 169 -12.11 1.72 -3.08
N PRO A 170 -11.74 2.76 -3.84
CA PRO A 170 -10.86 2.60 -5.01
C PRO A 170 -9.55 1.88 -4.67
N GLY A 171 -9.20 0.88 -5.49
CA GLY A 171 -8.01 0.05 -5.29
C GLY A 171 -8.03 -0.78 -4.01
N GLY A 172 -9.23 -1.09 -3.51
CA GLY A 172 -9.47 -1.91 -2.32
C GLY A 172 -10.04 -3.30 -2.67
N LEU A 173 -10.56 -3.97 -1.65
CA LEU A 173 -11.35 -5.19 -1.84
C LEU A 173 -12.73 -4.84 -2.43
N GLU A 174 -13.28 -5.71 -3.28
CA GLU A 174 -14.53 -5.44 -4.01
C GLU A 174 -15.47 -6.65 -4.06
N GLY A 175 -16.76 -6.39 -3.79
CA GLY A 175 -17.87 -7.31 -4.06
C GLY A 175 -17.77 -8.69 -3.41
N THR A 176 -18.34 -9.70 -4.07
CA THR A 176 -18.24 -11.11 -3.71
C THR A 176 -17.19 -11.79 -4.58
N LYS A 177 -16.31 -12.57 -3.96
CA LYS A 177 -15.26 -13.34 -4.63
C LYS A 177 -15.29 -14.79 -4.20
N THR A 178 -14.88 -15.64 -5.12
CA THR A 178 -14.74 -17.08 -4.93
C THR A 178 -13.26 -17.43 -4.96
N PHE A 179 -12.79 -18.13 -3.93
CA PHE A 179 -11.41 -18.56 -3.77
C PHE A 179 -11.35 -20.09 -3.81
N SER A 180 -10.31 -20.62 -4.44
CA SER A 180 -10.00 -22.05 -4.37
C SER A 180 -9.24 -22.35 -3.08
N ILE A 181 -9.59 -23.44 -2.42
CA ILE A 181 -8.91 -23.95 -1.22
C ILE A 181 -8.06 -25.15 -1.65
N ASP A 182 -6.75 -25.04 -1.65
CA ASP A 182 -5.88 -26.19 -1.94
C ASP A 182 -5.05 -26.62 -0.73
N ALA A 183 -4.46 -27.82 -0.85
CA ALA A 183 -3.63 -28.41 0.21
C ALA A 183 -2.24 -27.78 0.33
N SER A 184 -1.85 -26.85 -0.57
CA SER A 184 -0.54 -26.17 -0.53
C SER A 184 -0.47 -25.05 0.51
N THR A 185 -1.61 -24.71 1.12
CA THR A 185 -1.73 -23.75 2.22
C THR A 185 -1.37 -24.31 3.60
N ARG A 186 -0.65 -25.45 3.68
CA ARG A 186 -0.20 -26.11 4.93
C ARG A 186 1.31 -26.17 5.06
#